data_AF-A0A212K1V6-F1
#
_entry.id   AF-A0A212K1V6-F1
#
_cell.length_a   1.000
_cell.length_b   1.000
_cell.length_c   1.000
_cell.angle_alpha   90.00
_cell.angle_beta   90.00
_cell.angle_gamma   90.00
#
_symmetry.space_group_name_H-M   'P 1'
#
loop_
_entity.id
_entity.type
_entity.pdbx_description
1 polymer ?
#
loop_
_entity_poly.entity_id
_entity_poly.type
_entity_poly.pdbx_seq_one_letter_code
_entity_poly.pdbx_strand_id
1 'polypeptide(L)'
;MPFAVLRIQKLKTWGAIAGSGKHNSRERETPNADEQRTAQNRLLVGLPDKSNVDAIKEAIGSQRIRKNAVLGVEMLLSASPQYFRPSAPEKAGTYDPARLKAWTQTTTMWLQEKYGSRIVSARLHLDEATPHIHVLLVPLDDRGKLNCRSLFGGTRHTLSALQTDYAQAVASIGIERGIENSRAEHQKVSQYYTITQTKAAQELPPARRFDAPEMPNKITRMSDERLALYARQAATSGAKAQREALEPVVTAIHNENTLLKRENLKLKKSNSHLSKEKTDMQKQLDQVRGLELGRVLQTLFKAKGPYGAGEGHPNRYILPDKREVLVSDTSWKIPPAKRGKGAIDLVMALRGYGQQDLTKAIGELAHAFGVEKVTGECMAQNLDRTAQNVRMAAKEFTPEKSIDRGQGRSLGISR
;
A
#
# COMPACT_ATOMS: atom_id res chain seq x y z
N MET A 1 0.33 -8.35 12.77
CA MET A 1 1.27 -7.22 12.66
C MET A 1 0.53 -6.01 12.12
N PRO A 2 0.71 -4.82 12.72
CA PRO A 2 0.16 -3.59 12.18
C PRO A 2 1.05 -3.02 11.07
N PHE A 3 0.43 -2.56 9.98
CA PHE A 3 1.13 -1.94 8.85
C PHE A 3 1.05 -0.42 8.88
N ALA A 4 2.12 0.22 8.41
CA ALA A 4 2.19 1.63 8.11
C ALA A 4 1.29 1.96 6.89
N VAL A 5 0.56 3.05 6.99
CA VAL A 5 -0.29 3.56 5.90
C VAL A 5 0.22 4.94 5.51
N LEU A 6 0.71 5.07 4.28
CA LEU A 6 1.10 6.34 3.69
C LEU A 6 0.48 6.45 2.30
N ARG A 7 -0.14 7.57 1.99
CA ARG A 7 -0.67 7.84 0.65
C ARG A 7 -0.57 9.32 0.31
N ILE A 8 -0.25 9.63 -0.94
CA ILE A 8 -0.20 11.01 -1.42
C ILE A 8 -1.27 11.29 -2.47
N GLN A 9 -1.75 12.53 -2.51
CA GLN A 9 -2.63 13.07 -3.54
C GLN A 9 -2.13 14.42 -4.02
N LYS A 10 -2.01 14.56 -5.34
CA LYS A 10 -1.56 15.79 -5.99
C LYS A 10 -2.71 16.78 -6.08
N LEU A 11 -2.50 18.00 -5.59
CA LEU A 11 -3.45 19.10 -5.67
C LEU A 11 -2.98 20.09 -6.74
N LYS A 12 -3.75 20.20 -7.83
CA LYS A 12 -3.38 21.02 -9.01
C LYS A 12 -4.15 22.33 -9.09
N THR A 13 -5.20 22.50 -8.29
CA THR A 13 -6.08 23.68 -8.32
C THR A 13 -6.22 24.27 -6.93
N TRP A 14 -6.39 25.58 -6.87
CA TRP A 14 -6.67 26.29 -5.60
C TRP A 14 -7.94 25.80 -4.94
N GLY A 15 -8.98 25.47 -5.73
CA GLY A 15 -10.21 24.87 -5.21
C GLY A 15 -10.00 23.52 -4.54
N ALA A 16 -9.10 22.66 -5.07
CA ALA A 16 -8.77 21.39 -4.43
C ALA A 16 -8.02 21.60 -3.10
N ILE A 17 -7.13 22.60 -3.03
CA ILE A 17 -6.43 22.98 -1.79
C ILE A 17 -7.42 23.53 -0.76
N ALA A 18 -8.30 24.44 -1.17
CA ALA A 18 -9.34 24.99 -0.29
C ALA A 18 -10.27 23.89 0.23
N GLY A 19 -10.74 23.00 -0.65
CA GLY A 19 -11.60 21.88 -0.28
C GLY A 19 -10.94 20.93 0.72
N SER A 20 -9.67 20.57 0.50
CA SER A 20 -8.88 19.78 1.46
C SER A 20 -8.71 20.52 2.80
N GLY A 21 -8.40 21.81 2.78
CA GLY A 21 -8.27 22.62 4.00
C GLY A 21 -9.55 22.72 4.82
N LYS A 22 -10.70 22.92 4.17
CA LYS A 22 -12.01 22.94 4.84
C LYS A 22 -12.35 21.59 5.46
N HIS A 23 -12.08 20.49 4.75
CA HIS A 23 -12.28 19.15 5.30
C HIS A 23 -11.39 18.89 6.53
N ASN A 24 -10.11 19.25 6.45
CA ASN A 24 -9.14 19.02 7.52
C ASN A 24 -9.37 19.94 8.74
N SER A 25 -10.05 21.07 8.53
CA SER A 25 -10.41 22.00 9.60
C SER A 25 -11.85 21.83 10.08
N ARG A 26 -12.58 20.84 9.55
CA ARG A 26 -14.01 20.57 9.84
C ARG A 26 -14.94 21.77 9.58
N GLU A 27 -14.60 22.61 8.60
CA GLU A 27 -15.47 23.69 8.08
C GLU A 27 -16.51 23.19 7.06
N ARG A 28 -16.56 21.88 6.82
CA ARG A 28 -17.53 21.22 5.96
C ARG A 28 -18.04 19.97 6.66
N GLU A 29 -19.33 19.70 6.50
CA GLU A 29 -19.96 18.46 6.95
C GLU A 29 -19.19 17.22 6.45
N THR A 30 -18.81 16.37 7.40
CA THR A 30 -18.02 15.16 7.17
C THR A 30 -18.76 14.00 7.84
N PRO A 31 -19.58 13.24 7.08
CA PRO A 31 -20.54 12.28 7.66
C PRO A 31 -19.93 11.16 8.51
N ASN A 32 -18.65 10.87 8.34
CA ASN A 32 -17.91 9.83 9.07
C ASN A 32 -17.11 10.38 10.27
N ALA A 33 -17.15 11.68 10.52
CA ALA A 33 -16.52 12.31 11.68
C ALA A 33 -17.53 12.43 12.84
N ASP A 34 -17.05 12.16 14.05
CA ASP A 34 -17.82 12.31 15.28
C ASP A 34 -17.64 13.72 15.85
N GLU A 35 -18.70 14.52 15.81
CA GLU A 35 -18.69 15.91 16.27
C GLU A 35 -18.23 16.03 17.73
N GLN A 36 -18.59 15.07 18.59
CA GLN A 36 -18.21 15.09 20.01
C GLN A 36 -16.71 14.91 20.21
N ARG A 37 -16.01 14.30 19.25
CA ARG A 37 -14.57 14.06 19.28
C ARG A 37 -13.77 15.06 18.45
N THR A 38 -14.43 15.94 17.69
CA THR A 38 -13.75 16.92 16.83
C THR A 38 -12.78 17.83 17.61
N ALA A 39 -13.13 18.18 18.85
CA ALA A 39 -12.26 18.96 19.74
C ALA A 39 -10.93 18.26 20.10
N GLN A 40 -10.82 16.95 19.87
CA GLN A 40 -9.60 16.17 20.09
C GLN A 40 -8.64 16.24 18.90
N ASN A 41 -9.09 16.74 17.74
CA ASN A 41 -8.22 16.96 16.59
C ASN A 41 -7.15 18.00 16.94
N ARG A 42 -5.94 17.83 16.39
CA ARG A 42 -4.80 18.71 16.74
C ARG A 42 -4.11 19.22 15.50
N LEU A 43 -3.84 20.53 15.48
CA LEU A 43 -2.89 21.12 14.55
C LEU A 43 -1.47 20.82 15.07
N LEU A 44 -0.69 20.08 14.28
CA LEU A 44 0.69 19.70 14.60
C LEU A 44 1.70 20.69 14.00
N VAL A 45 1.42 21.16 12.78
CA VAL A 45 2.23 22.14 12.05
C VAL A 45 1.30 23.12 11.34
N GLY A 46 1.66 24.40 11.31
CA GLY A 46 0.91 25.46 10.64
C GLY A 46 0.32 26.48 11.62
N LEU A 47 -0.41 27.44 11.08
CA LEU A 47 -1.10 28.49 11.84
C LEU A 47 -2.61 28.26 11.79
N PRO A 48 -3.33 28.30 12.94
CA PRO A 48 -4.75 27.97 13.00
C PRO A 48 -5.61 28.89 12.13
N ASP A 49 -5.30 30.18 12.07
CA ASP A 49 -6.09 31.19 11.37
C ASP A 49 -5.69 31.39 9.91
N LYS A 50 -4.68 30.65 9.43
CA LYS A 50 -4.17 30.81 8.07
C LYS A 50 -4.80 29.78 7.15
N SER A 51 -5.44 30.26 6.08
CA SER A 51 -5.99 29.36 5.08
C SER A 51 -4.88 28.54 4.40
N ASN A 52 -5.17 27.28 4.09
CA ASN A 52 -4.23 26.42 3.37
C ASN A 52 -3.84 27.00 1.99
N VAL A 53 -4.75 27.76 1.36
CA VAL A 53 -4.48 28.44 0.09
C VAL A 53 -3.41 29.52 0.27
N ASP A 54 -3.55 30.35 1.30
CA ASP A 54 -2.62 31.46 1.55
C ASP A 54 -1.27 30.94 2.03
N ALA A 55 -1.26 29.91 2.87
CA ALA A 55 -0.02 29.25 3.28
C ALA A 55 0.75 28.66 2.09
N ILE A 56 0.06 28.02 1.13
CA ILE A 56 0.69 27.53 -0.10
C ILE A 56 1.16 28.69 -0.99
N LYS A 57 0.36 29.74 -1.18
CA LYS A 57 0.75 30.89 -2.00
C LYS A 57 2.01 31.57 -1.46
N GLU A 58 2.08 31.77 -0.15
CA GLU A 58 3.25 32.36 0.51
C GLU A 58 4.49 31.49 0.33
N ALA A 59 4.37 30.17 0.54
CA ALA A 59 5.48 29.25 0.36
C ALA A 59 5.94 29.13 -1.11
N ILE A 60 5.03 29.28 -2.08
CA ILE A 60 5.39 29.36 -3.50
C ILE A 60 6.05 30.69 -3.85
N GLY A 61 5.61 31.79 -3.24
CA GLY A 61 6.09 33.14 -3.53
C GLY A 61 5.70 33.62 -4.93
N SER A 62 6.51 34.51 -5.51
CA SER A 62 6.25 35.18 -6.79
C SER A 62 6.63 34.36 -8.04
N GLN A 63 6.99 33.09 -7.89
CA GLN A 63 7.46 32.28 -9.02
C GLN A 63 6.35 31.99 -10.04
N ARG A 64 6.71 31.97 -11.33
CA ARG A 64 5.78 31.65 -12.42
C ARG A 64 5.29 30.20 -12.32
N ILE A 65 3.98 30.02 -12.12
CA ILE A 65 3.32 28.71 -12.04
C ILE A 65 2.92 28.25 -13.44
N ARG A 66 3.37 27.06 -13.85
CA ARG A 66 2.93 26.44 -15.11
C ARG A 66 1.49 25.93 -15.01
N LYS A 67 0.74 25.93 -16.11
CA LYS A 67 -0.67 25.47 -16.17
C LYS A 67 -0.92 24.08 -15.54
N ASN A 68 0.01 23.15 -15.74
CA ASN A 68 -0.10 21.78 -15.23
C ASN A 68 0.74 21.55 -13.95
N ALA A 69 1.03 22.60 -13.18
CA ALA A 69 1.76 22.49 -11.93
C ALA A 69 0.96 21.70 -10.90
N VAL A 70 1.68 20.98 -10.06
CA VAL A 70 1.13 20.48 -8.79
C VAL A 70 1.47 21.55 -7.77
N LEU A 71 0.44 22.20 -7.23
CA LEU A 71 0.56 23.33 -6.31
C LEU A 71 0.84 22.85 -4.89
N GLY A 72 0.22 21.74 -4.50
CA GLY A 72 0.42 21.10 -3.21
C GLY A 72 0.29 19.59 -3.32
N VAL A 73 0.77 18.88 -2.31
CA VAL A 73 0.54 17.46 -2.13
C VAL A 73 -0.07 17.25 -0.76
N GLU A 74 -1.19 16.54 -0.73
CA GLU A 74 -1.77 16.05 0.51
C GLU A 74 -1.24 14.65 0.79
N MET A 75 -0.63 14.44 1.95
CA MET A 75 -0.16 13.16 2.43
C MET A 75 -1.03 12.71 3.60
N LEU A 76 -1.60 11.51 3.46
CA LEU A 76 -2.31 10.80 4.52
C LEU A 76 -1.36 9.82 5.19
N LEU A 77 -1.22 9.92 6.50
CA LEU A 77 -0.40 9.04 7.33
C LEU A 77 -1.27 8.39 8.40
N SER A 78 -1.18 7.07 8.54
CA SER A 78 -1.86 6.31 9.58
C SER A 78 -1.13 4.99 9.83
N ALA A 79 -1.73 4.14 10.66
CA ALA A 79 -1.31 2.77 10.88
C ALA A 79 -2.57 1.88 10.94
N SER A 80 -2.37 0.56 10.84
CA SER A 80 -3.48 -0.38 10.98
C SER A 80 -4.18 -0.22 12.33
N PRO A 81 -5.52 -0.40 12.43
CA PRO A 81 -6.26 -0.28 13.68
C PRO A 81 -5.67 -1.09 14.84
N GLN A 82 -5.10 -2.26 14.55
CA GLN A 82 -4.45 -3.14 15.53
C GLN A 82 -3.26 -2.48 16.24
N TYR A 83 -2.65 -1.46 15.65
CA TYR A 83 -1.64 -0.66 16.35
C TYR A 83 -2.31 0.20 17.40
N PHE A 84 -3.28 1.01 17.02
CA PHE A 84 -3.90 1.96 17.94
C PHE A 84 -4.75 1.28 19.01
N ARG A 85 -5.38 0.15 18.72
CA ARG A 85 -6.28 -0.56 19.64
C ARG A 85 -6.05 -2.08 19.52
N PRO A 86 -4.95 -2.60 20.10
CA PRO A 86 -4.55 -4.00 19.92
C PRO A 86 -5.54 -5.01 20.50
N SER A 87 -6.24 -4.64 21.58
CA SER A 87 -7.21 -5.51 22.25
C SER A 87 -8.59 -5.54 21.59
N ALA A 88 -8.95 -4.52 20.81
CA ALA A 88 -10.26 -4.41 20.16
C ALA A 88 -10.18 -3.69 18.79
N PRO A 89 -9.49 -4.26 17.77
CA PRO A 89 -9.27 -3.58 16.48
C PRO A 89 -10.53 -3.11 15.75
N GLU A 90 -11.65 -3.79 15.97
CA GLU A 90 -12.97 -3.50 15.43
C GLU A 90 -13.69 -2.32 16.09
N LYS A 91 -13.28 -1.91 17.29
CA LYS A 91 -13.90 -0.81 18.03
C LYS A 91 -13.46 0.54 17.46
N ALA A 92 -14.10 0.94 16.36
CA ALA A 92 -13.84 2.22 15.70
C ALA A 92 -13.93 3.40 16.68
N GLY A 93 -13.04 4.38 16.50
CA GLY A 93 -12.99 5.60 17.33
C GLY A 93 -12.28 5.47 18.67
N THR A 94 -11.89 4.26 19.09
CA THR A 94 -11.02 4.09 20.27
C THR A 94 -9.56 3.90 19.88
N TYR A 95 -8.67 4.23 20.81
CA TYR A 95 -7.23 4.10 20.68
C TYR A 95 -6.56 4.12 22.06
N ASP A 96 -5.40 3.48 22.14
CA ASP A 96 -4.48 3.51 23.26
C ASP A 96 -3.71 4.83 23.25
N PRO A 97 -3.79 5.65 24.31
CA PRO A 97 -3.14 6.97 24.34
C PRO A 97 -1.62 6.93 24.21
N ALA A 98 -0.96 5.91 24.79
CA ALA A 98 0.50 5.81 24.74
C ALA A 98 0.98 5.47 23.32
N ARG A 99 0.29 4.56 22.64
CA ARG A 99 0.57 4.21 21.25
C ARG A 99 0.25 5.35 20.30
N LEU A 100 -0.87 6.04 20.49
CA LEU A 100 -1.19 7.24 19.72
C LEU A 100 -0.07 8.28 19.87
N LYS A 101 0.33 8.58 21.10
CA LYS A 101 1.41 9.54 21.37
C LYS A 101 2.72 9.14 20.69
N ALA A 102 3.14 7.88 20.83
CA ALA A 102 4.36 7.37 20.19
C ALA A 102 4.30 7.53 18.67
N TRP A 103 3.21 7.08 18.04
CA TRP A 103 3.03 7.21 16.59
C TRP A 103 2.99 8.66 16.11
N THR A 104 2.26 9.54 16.80
CA THR A 104 2.19 10.97 16.45
C THR A 104 3.57 11.62 16.55
N GLN A 105 4.35 11.34 17.61
CA GLN A 105 5.69 11.89 17.79
C GLN A 105 6.64 11.41 16.69
N THR A 106 6.76 10.10 16.49
CA THR A 106 7.63 9.50 15.48
C THR A 106 7.29 10.00 14.07
N THR A 107 5.99 10.06 13.74
CA THR A 107 5.53 10.55 12.43
C THR A 107 5.84 12.03 12.23
N THR A 108 5.66 12.85 13.26
CA THR A 108 5.95 14.29 13.20
C THR A 108 7.45 14.57 13.05
N MET A 109 8.30 13.82 13.76
CA MET A 109 9.75 13.91 13.61
C MET A 109 10.19 13.57 12.19
N TRP A 110 9.73 12.44 11.65
CA TRP A 110 10.03 12.03 10.28
C TRP A 110 9.58 13.06 9.24
N LEU A 111 8.39 13.64 9.42
CA LEU A 111 7.87 14.71 8.57
C LEU A 111 8.78 15.95 8.59
N GLN A 112 9.20 16.38 9.78
CA GLN A 112 10.05 17.55 9.96
C GLN A 112 11.45 17.33 9.37
N GLU A 113 12.06 16.17 9.62
CA GLU A 113 13.38 15.81 9.09
C GLU A 113 13.36 15.72 7.57
N LYS A 114 12.33 15.10 6.99
CA LYS A 114 12.28 14.81 5.55
C LYS A 114 11.84 15.99 4.70
N TYR A 115 10.84 16.75 5.17
CA TYR A 115 10.21 17.79 4.36
C TYR A 115 10.38 19.20 4.95
N GLY A 116 10.56 19.32 6.28
CA GLY A 116 10.81 20.59 6.96
C GLY A 116 9.86 21.70 6.54
N SER A 117 10.42 22.83 6.11
CA SER A 117 9.68 24.03 5.69
C SER A 117 8.75 23.83 4.49
N ARG A 118 8.82 22.68 3.79
CA ARG A 118 7.87 22.35 2.72
C ARG A 118 6.48 22.02 3.27
N ILE A 119 6.37 21.66 4.55
CA ILE A 119 5.08 21.39 5.21
C ILE A 119 4.45 22.72 5.61
N VAL A 120 3.26 22.99 5.09
CA VAL A 120 2.50 24.21 5.43
C VAL A 120 1.43 23.95 6.49
N SER A 121 0.94 22.72 6.57
CA SER A 121 -0.08 22.32 7.54
C SER A 121 0.00 20.83 7.80
N ALA A 122 -0.14 20.40 9.05
CA ALA A 122 -0.32 19.01 9.43
C ALA A 122 -1.36 18.92 10.53
N ARG A 123 -2.44 18.16 10.31
CA ARG A 123 -3.53 17.98 11.28
C ARG A 123 -3.74 16.51 11.62
N LEU A 124 -3.77 16.21 12.90
CA LEU A 124 -4.15 14.92 13.47
C LEU A 124 -5.67 14.88 13.63
N HIS A 125 -6.31 13.89 13.02
CA HIS A 125 -7.74 13.59 13.18
C HIS A 125 -7.93 12.39 14.12
N LEU A 126 -8.75 12.58 15.14
CA LEU A 126 -9.11 11.58 16.17
C LEU A 126 -10.62 11.35 16.25
N ASP A 127 -11.40 12.07 15.46
CA ASP A 127 -12.86 12.05 15.37
C ASP A 127 -13.41 11.03 14.38
N GLU A 128 -12.58 10.46 13.51
CA GLU A 128 -12.96 9.38 12.60
C GLU A 128 -12.70 7.99 13.22
N ALA A 129 -12.77 6.93 12.39
CA ALA A 129 -12.67 5.55 12.85
C ALA A 129 -11.27 5.16 13.35
N THR A 130 -10.21 5.69 12.72
CA THR A 130 -8.81 5.35 13.05
C THR A 130 -7.97 6.63 13.01
N PRO A 131 -7.11 6.87 14.01
CA PRO A 131 -6.24 8.04 14.02
C PRO A 131 -5.41 8.16 12.73
N HIS A 132 -5.35 9.37 12.16
CA HIS A 132 -4.57 9.65 10.96
C HIS A 132 -4.18 11.13 10.90
N ILE A 133 -3.12 11.43 10.15
CA ILE A 133 -2.61 12.79 9.93
C ILE A 133 -2.79 13.14 8.46
N HIS A 134 -3.41 14.29 8.21
CA HIS A 134 -3.39 14.96 6.92
C HIS A 134 -2.28 16.00 6.91
N VAL A 135 -1.32 15.85 6.00
CA VAL A 135 -0.22 16.80 5.80
C VAL A 135 -0.40 17.47 4.46
N LEU A 136 -0.38 18.80 4.46
CA LEU A 136 -0.30 19.61 3.26
C LEU A 136 1.13 20.12 3.09
N LEU A 137 1.72 19.80 1.95
CA LEU A 137 3.08 20.19 1.61
C LEU A 137 3.16 20.89 0.25
N VAL A 138 4.08 21.84 0.10
CA VAL A 138 4.41 22.48 -1.17
C VAL A 138 5.61 21.77 -1.80
N PRO A 139 5.48 21.24 -3.02
CA PRO A 139 6.51 20.39 -3.60
C PRO A 139 7.65 21.21 -4.22
N LEU A 140 8.40 21.93 -3.39
CA LEU A 140 9.58 22.70 -3.81
C LEU A 140 10.80 21.78 -3.90
N ASP A 141 11.56 21.81 -4.98
CA ASP A 141 12.88 21.15 -5.05
C ASP A 141 13.92 21.92 -4.21
N ASP A 142 15.16 21.43 -4.18
CA ASP A 142 16.24 22.04 -3.39
C ASP A 142 16.67 23.40 -3.93
N ARG A 143 16.16 23.81 -5.10
CA ARG A 143 16.34 25.16 -5.66
C ARG A 143 15.16 26.08 -5.34
N GLY A 144 14.21 25.62 -4.52
CA GLY A 144 13.01 26.36 -4.17
C GLY A 144 11.98 26.47 -5.31
N LYS A 145 12.06 25.63 -6.35
CA LYS A 145 11.12 25.66 -7.48
C LYS A 145 10.05 24.59 -7.35
N LEU A 146 8.82 24.92 -7.76
CA LEU A 146 7.71 23.96 -7.80
C LEU A 146 8.01 22.77 -8.72
N ASN A 147 8.32 21.62 -8.12
CA ASN A 147 8.76 20.43 -8.82
C ASN A 147 8.36 19.13 -8.10
N CYS A 148 7.08 18.80 -8.12
CA CYS A 148 6.56 17.55 -7.57
C CYS A 148 7.16 16.28 -8.18
N ARG A 149 7.69 16.34 -9.42
CA ARG A 149 8.34 15.18 -10.04
C ARG A 149 9.65 14.83 -9.34
N SER A 150 10.40 15.81 -8.86
CA SER A 150 11.66 15.57 -8.15
C SER A 150 11.45 14.87 -6.80
N LEU A 151 10.39 15.24 -6.06
CA LEU A 151 10.09 14.66 -4.74
C LEU A 151 9.37 13.30 -4.84
N PHE A 152 8.33 13.22 -5.67
CA PHE A 152 7.39 12.08 -5.66
C PHE A 152 7.28 11.36 -7.00
N GLY A 153 8.24 11.58 -7.90
CA GLY A 153 8.25 10.97 -9.22
C GLY A 153 9.66 10.69 -9.71
N GLY A 154 9.85 10.74 -11.02
CA GLY A 154 11.13 10.49 -11.67
C GLY A 154 11.30 9.02 -12.04
N THR A 155 11.31 8.13 -11.05
CA THR A 155 11.44 6.68 -11.26
C THR A 155 10.19 5.93 -10.82
N ARG A 156 10.00 4.71 -11.33
CA ARG A 156 8.94 3.80 -10.85
C ARG A 156 9.11 3.38 -9.39
N HIS A 157 10.30 3.57 -8.82
CA HIS A 157 10.66 3.14 -7.47
C HIS A 157 10.44 4.22 -6.42
N THR A 158 10.34 5.50 -6.79
CA THR A 158 10.28 6.63 -5.84
C THR A 158 9.18 6.46 -4.80
N LEU A 159 7.96 6.07 -5.21
CA LEU A 159 6.86 5.86 -4.26
C LEU A 159 7.01 4.57 -3.44
N SER A 160 7.65 3.53 -3.98
CA SER A 160 7.96 2.32 -3.20
C SER A 160 9.00 2.61 -2.12
N ALA A 161 10.03 3.40 -2.46
CA ALA A 161 11.05 3.87 -1.53
C ALA A 161 10.43 4.76 -0.44
N LEU A 162 9.48 5.64 -0.79
CA LEU A 162 8.71 6.42 0.19
C LEU A 162 7.96 5.54 1.20
N GLN A 163 7.34 4.43 0.75
CA GLN A 163 6.69 3.48 1.67
C GLN A 163 7.70 2.79 2.59
N THR A 164 8.85 2.38 2.04
CA THR A 164 9.93 1.75 2.81
C THR A 164 10.49 2.70 3.87
N ASP A 165 10.78 3.92 3.47
CA ASP A 165 11.38 4.95 4.32
C ASP A 165 10.45 5.35 5.48
N TYR A 166 9.16 5.57 5.22
CA TYR A 166 8.22 5.83 6.31
C TYR A 166 8.08 4.62 7.24
N ALA A 167 8.04 3.40 6.69
CA ALA A 167 7.97 2.19 7.50
C ALA A 167 9.21 1.99 8.39
N GLN A 168 10.41 2.37 7.92
CA GLN A 168 11.63 2.35 8.72
C GLN A 168 11.54 3.35 9.89
N ALA A 169 11.00 4.54 9.66
CA ALA A 169 10.83 5.55 10.70
C ALA A 169 9.92 5.06 11.83
N VAL A 170 8.85 4.33 11.52
CA VAL A 170 7.90 3.80 12.51
C VAL A 170 8.18 2.36 12.97
N ALA A 171 9.31 1.77 12.55
CA ALA A 171 9.64 0.39 12.89
C ALA A 171 9.88 0.18 14.39
N SER A 172 10.50 1.17 15.06
CA SER A 172 10.83 1.12 16.50
C SER A 172 9.60 1.03 17.40
N ILE A 173 8.44 1.53 16.93
CA ILE A 173 7.16 1.45 17.64
C ILE A 173 6.35 0.21 17.23
N GLY A 174 6.94 -0.71 16.45
CA GLY A 174 6.34 -1.99 16.10
C GLY A 174 5.35 -1.93 14.94
N ILE A 175 5.48 -0.94 14.06
CA ILE A 175 4.69 -0.82 12.82
C ILE A 175 5.54 -1.26 11.64
N GLU A 176 5.00 -2.15 10.82
CA GLU A 176 5.73 -2.75 9.70
C GLU A 176 5.38 -2.10 8.36
N ARG A 177 6.24 -2.32 7.37
CA ARG A 177 5.99 -1.92 5.98
C ARG A 177 4.79 -2.68 5.40
N GLY A 178 3.96 -1.98 4.63
CA GLY A 178 2.96 -2.64 3.80
C GLY A 178 3.57 -3.61 2.77
N ILE A 179 2.74 -4.51 2.24
CA ILE A 179 3.16 -5.56 1.29
C ILE A 179 3.82 -4.93 0.06
N GLU A 180 5.07 -5.29 -0.21
CA GLU A 180 5.78 -4.84 -1.40
C GLU A 180 5.20 -5.45 -2.68
N ASN A 181 5.09 -4.64 -3.74
CA ASN A 181 4.47 -5.03 -5.01
C ASN A 181 3.01 -5.49 -4.85
N SER A 182 2.30 -4.97 -3.85
CA SER A 182 0.86 -5.19 -3.69
C SER A 182 0.12 -4.82 -4.96
N ARG A 183 -0.79 -5.72 -5.39
CA ARG A 183 -1.71 -5.49 -6.52
C ARG A 183 -3.03 -4.86 -6.07
N ALA A 184 -3.14 -4.45 -4.80
CA ALA A 184 -4.34 -3.82 -4.30
C ALA A 184 -4.56 -2.46 -4.98
N GLU A 185 -5.75 -2.28 -5.56
CA GLU A 185 -6.15 -0.98 -6.09
C GLU A 185 -6.71 -0.09 -4.98
N HIS A 186 -6.34 1.19 -5.04
CA HIS A 186 -6.87 2.16 -4.09
C HIS A 186 -8.36 2.38 -4.35
N GLN A 187 -9.17 2.10 -3.34
CA GLN A 187 -10.60 2.40 -3.34
C GLN A 187 -10.82 3.75 -2.65
N LYS A 188 -11.67 4.60 -3.24
CA LYS A 188 -12.11 5.82 -2.55
C LYS A 188 -12.84 5.43 -1.26
N VAL A 189 -12.74 6.27 -0.24
CA VAL A 189 -13.42 6.03 1.05
C VAL A 189 -14.92 5.80 0.86
N SER A 190 -15.58 6.59 0.01
CA SER A 190 -17.01 6.39 -0.32
C SER A 190 -17.28 5.03 -0.97
N GLN A 191 -16.44 4.60 -1.93
CA GLN A 191 -16.56 3.28 -2.56
C GLN A 191 -16.30 2.15 -1.58
N TYR A 192 -15.36 2.32 -0.65
CA TYR A 192 -15.11 1.36 0.42
C TYR A 192 -16.34 1.20 1.32
N TYR A 193 -16.98 2.30 1.72
CA TYR A 193 -18.24 2.26 2.46
C TYR A 193 -19.37 1.65 1.64
N THR A 194 -19.51 1.98 0.35
CA THR A 194 -20.48 1.33 -0.53
C THR A 194 -20.22 -0.16 -0.63
N ILE A 195 -18.99 -0.62 -0.90
CA ILE A 195 -18.67 -2.06 -0.98
C ILE A 195 -18.93 -2.76 0.37
N THR A 196 -18.63 -2.10 1.49
CA THR A 196 -18.87 -2.66 2.84
C THR A 196 -20.37 -2.70 3.18
N GLN A 197 -21.14 -1.68 2.77
CA GLN A 197 -22.60 -1.60 2.97
C GLN A 197 -23.37 -2.49 1.98
N THR A 198 -22.95 -2.58 0.72
CA THR A 198 -23.55 -3.42 -0.32
C THR A 198 -23.29 -4.89 -0.07
N LYS A 199 -22.12 -5.27 0.48
CA LYS A 199 -21.92 -6.64 1.01
C LYS A 199 -22.72 -6.93 2.28
N ALA A 200 -23.22 -5.91 2.98
CA ALA A 200 -24.08 -6.05 4.14
C ALA A 200 -25.59 -6.03 3.80
N ALA A 201 -25.96 -5.70 2.56
CA ALA A 201 -27.35 -5.66 2.14
C ALA A 201 -27.84 -7.07 1.73
N GLN A 202 -28.02 -7.94 2.71
CA GLN A 202 -29.07 -8.95 2.60
C GLN A 202 -30.40 -8.19 2.60
N GLU A 203 -31.32 -8.51 1.68
CA GLU A 203 -32.63 -7.87 1.62
C GLU A 203 -33.33 -7.98 2.99
N LEU A 204 -33.59 -6.83 3.63
CA LEU A 204 -34.38 -6.82 4.85
C LEU A 204 -35.78 -7.34 4.52
N PRO A 205 -36.34 -8.27 5.32
CA PRO A 205 -37.70 -8.74 5.09
C PRO A 205 -38.65 -7.53 5.11
N PRO A 206 -39.64 -7.50 4.20
CA PRO A 206 -40.58 -6.38 4.12
C PRO A 206 -41.24 -6.17 5.49
N ALA A 207 -41.41 -4.90 5.87
CA ALA A 207 -42.05 -4.54 7.14
C ALA A 207 -43.44 -5.20 7.22
N ARG A 208 -43.59 -6.20 8.10
CA ARG A 208 -44.89 -6.82 8.34
C ARG A 208 -45.77 -5.80 9.05
N ARG A 209 -46.94 -5.51 8.49
CA ARG A 209 -47.97 -4.75 9.20
C ARG A 209 -48.39 -5.59 10.40
N PHE A 210 -48.24 -5.01 11.59
CA PHE A 210 -48.75 -5.61 12.81
C PHE A 210 -50.15 -5.06 13.04
N ASP A 211 -51.14 -5.94 13.05
CA ASP A 211 -52.50 -5.55 13.42
C ASP A 211 -52.51 -5.20 14.89
N ALA A 212 -52.87 -3.95 15.20
CA ALA A 212 -52.94 -3.50 16.58
C ALA A 212 -53.92 -4.39 17.36
N PRO A 213 -53.64 -4.73 18.63
CA PRO A 213 -54.57 -5.49 19.44
C PRO A 213 -55.94 -4.80 19.45
N GLU A 214 -57.03 -5.57 19.42
CA GLU A 214 -58.37 -5.02 19.39
C GLU A 214 -58.60 -4.05 20.56
N MET A 215 -59.12 -2.87 20.24
CA MET A 215 -59.45 -1.85 21.22
C MET A 215 -60.55 -2.36 22.15
N PRO A 216 -60.32 -2.43 23.47
CA PRO A 216 -61.30 -3.00 24.41
C PRO A 216 -62.63 -2.23 24.48
N ASN A 217 -62.66 -0.95 24.08
CA ASN A 217 -63.85 -0.08 24.06
C ASN A 217 -63.68 1.11 23.10
N LYS A 218 -64.77 1.82 22.79
CA LYS A 218 -64.73 3.10 22.04
C LYS A 218 -63.87 4.12 22.79
N ILE A 219 -62.99 4.83 22.06
CA ILE A 219 -62.03 5.83 22.59
C ILE A 219 -62.70 6.84 23.53
N THR A 220 -63.92 7.28 23.20
CA THR A 220 -64.72 8.23 23.99
C THR A 220 -65.21 7.70 25.34
N ARG A 221 -65.01 6.41 25.65
CA ARG A 221 -65.44 5.74 26.89
C ARG A 221 -64.27 5.26 27.76
N MET A 222 -63.03 5.61 27.43
CA MET A 222 -61.84 5.17 28.16
C MET A 222 -61.23 6.31 28.96
N SER A 223 -60.69 5.98 30.15
CA SER A 223 -59.85 6.92 30.91
C SER A 223 -58.48 7.07 30.25
N ASP A 224 -57.84 8.22 30.44
CA ASP A 224 -56.51 8.54 29.90
C ASP A 224 -55.47 7.48 30.28
N GLU A 225 -55.56 6.93 31.49
CA GLU A 225 -54.68 5.88 32.01
C GLU A 225 -54.81 4.55 31.25
N ARG A 226 -56.05 4.17 30.88
CA ARG A 226 -56.30 2.98 30.04
C ARG A 226 -55.87 3.18 28.60
N LEU A 227 -56.00 4.38 28.05
CA LEU A 227 -55.47 4.73 26.73
C LEU A 227 -53.94 4.62 26.71
N ALA A 228 -53.26 5.12 27.74
CA ALA A 228 -51.80 5.04 27.86
C ALA A 228 -51.30 3.60 27.97
N LEU A 229 -52.00 2.74 28.72
CA LEU A 229 -51.70 1.30 28.83
C LEU A 229 -51.84 0.58 27.49
N TYR A 230 -52.92 0.84 26.75
CA TYR A 230 -53.13 0.28 25.41
C TYR A 230 -52.02 0.72 24.44
N ALA A 231 -51.69 2.02 24.42
CA ALA A 231 -50.63 2.56 23.57
C ALA A 231 -49.27 1.93 23.88
N ARG A 232 -48.94 1.73 25.17
CA ARG A 232 -47.72 1.01 25.59
C ARG A 232 -47.74 -0.44 25.13
N GLN A 233 -48.85 -1.16 25.34
CA GLN A 233 -48.96 -2.58 24.98
C GLN A 233 -48.85 -2.78 23.46
N ALA A 234 -49.50 -1.94 22.66
CA ALA A 234 -49.40 -1.94 21.20
C ALA A 234 -47.97 -1.64 20.74
N ALA A 235 -47.29 -0.66 21.35
CA ALA A 235 -45.90 -0.33 21.04
C ALA A 235 -44.92 -1.47 21.41
N THR A 236 -45.10 -2.11 22.57
CA THR A 236 -44.25 -3.23 23.01
C THR A 236 -44.43 -4.47 22.15
N SER A 237 -45.67 -4.78 21.75
CA SER A 237 -45.98 -5.93 20.90
C SER A 237 -45.43 -5.74 19.48
N GLY A 238 -45.56 -4.54 18.91
CA GLY A 238 -44.96 -4.20 17.62
C GLY A 238 -43.43 -4.27 17.65
N ALA A 239 -42.79 -3.76 18.71
CA ALA A 239 -41.34 -3.85 18.88
C ALA A 239 -40.83 -5.29 19.03
N LYS A 240 -41.59 -6.15 19.74
CA LYS A 240 -41.26 -7.57 19.89
C LYS A 240 -41.37 -8.34 18.58
N ALA A 241 -42.48 -8.16 17.85
CA ALA A 241 -42.69 -8.81 16.55
C ALA A 241 -41.64 -8.39 15.49
N GLN A 242 -41.24 -7.12 15.49
CA GLN A 242 -40.18 -6.62 14.63
C GLN A 242 -38.82 -7.27 14.93
N ARG A 243 -38.48 -7.46 16.22
CA ARG A 243 -37.23 -8.13 16.64
C ARG A 243 -37.24 -9.60 16.23
N GLU A 244 -38.33 -10.32 16.47
CA GLU A 244 -38.46 -11.73 16.09
C GLU A 244 -38.35 -11.93 14.58
N ALA A 245 -38.88 -10.99 13.77
CA ALA A 245 -38.74 -11.04 12.32
C ALA A 245 -37.30 -10.76 11.81
N LEU A 246 -36.52 -9.98 12.55
CA LEU A 246 -35.13 -9.62 12.20
C LEU A 246 -34.09 -10.63 12.74
N GLU A 247 -34.43 -11.38 13.78
CA GLU A 247 -33.57 -12.37 14.43
C GLU A 247 -32.88 -13.36 13.45
N PRO A 248 -33.57 -13.98 12.46
CA PRO A 248 -32.92 -14.91 11.54
C PRO A 248 -31.89 -14.21 10.63
N VAL A 249 -32.15 -12.95 10.24
CA VAL A 249 -31.24 -12.15 9.40
C VAL A 249 -30.00 -11.75 10.19
N VAL A 250 -30.18 -11.28 11.44
CA VAL A 250 -29.06 -10.93 12.33
C VAL A 250 -28.18 -12.15 12.60
N THR A 251 -28.80 -13.31 12.84
CA THR A 251 -28.08 -14.57 13.06
C THR A 251 -27.32 -15.02 11.82
N ALA A 252 -27.92 -14.94 10.63
CA ALA A 252 -27.27 -15.27 9.36
C ALA A 252 -26.05 -14.36 9.09
N ILE A 253 -26.20 -13.05 9.27
CA ILE A 253 -25.11 -12.07 9.13
C ILE A 253 -24.00 -12.34 10.15
N HIS A 254 -24.35 -12.70 11.39
CA HIS A 254 -23.36 -13.05 12.40
C HIS A 254 -22.54 -14.27 11.96
N ASN A 255 -23.21 -15.34 11.52
CA ASN A 255 -22.58 -16.57 11.07
C ASN A 255 -21.66 -16.32 9.86
N GLU A 256 -22.13 -15.58 8.85
CA GLU A 256 -21.33 -15.23 7.67
C GLU A 256 -20.07 -14.43 8.07
N ASN A 257 -20.21 -13.42 8.94
CA ASN A 257 -19.08 -12.66 9.46
C ASN A 257 -18.08 -13.53 10.23
N THR A 258 -18.55 -14.53 10.98
CA THR A 258 -17.63 -15.46 11.66
C THR A 258 -16.85 -16.33 10.68
N LEU A 259 -17.48 -16.78 9.59
CA LEU A 259 -16.84 -17.56 8.53
C LEU A 259 -15.82 -16.73 7.76
N LEU A 260 -16.19 -15.52 7.34
CA LEU A 260 -15.31 -14.58 6.64
C LEU A 260 -14.09 -14.19 7.50
N LYS A 261 -14.27 -14.04 8.82
CA LYS A 261 -13.14 -13.82 9.75
C LYS A 261 -12.20 -15.03 9.79
N ARG A 262 -12.74 -16.25 9.81
CA ARG A 262 -11.94 -17.48 9.79
C ARG A 262 -11.15 -17.62 8.48
N GLU A 263 -11.78 -17.36 7.34
CA GLU A 263 -11.10 -17.38 6.03
C GLU A 263 -10.01 -16.32 5.93
N ASN A 264 -10.30 -15.09 6.36
CA ASN A 264 -9.28 -14.03 6.40
C ASN A 264 -8.08 -14.42 7.28
N LEU A 265 -8.32 -15.09 8.41
CA LEU A 265 -7.25 -15.57 9.27
C LEU A 265 -6.42 -16.65 8.58
N LYS A 266 -7.05 -17.61 7.89
CA LYS A 266 -6.37 -18.64 7.08
C LYS A 266 -5.53 -18.01 5.98
N LEU A 267 -6.10 -17.07 5.22
CA LEU A 267 -5.40 -16.36 4.14
C LEU A 267 -4.23 -15.54 4.67
N LYS A 268 -4.38 -14.85 5.81
CA LYS A 268 -3.27 -14.13 6.46
C LYS A 268 -2.14 -15.05 6.88
N LYS A 269 -2.46 -16.22 7.46
CA LYS A 269 -1.45 -17.23 7.83
C LYS A 269 -0.72 -17.77 6.60
N SER A 270 -1.46 -18.13 5.56
CA SER A 270 -0.89 -18.61 4.29
C SER A 270 0.01 -17.57 3.63
N ASN A 271 -0.44 -16.32 3.54
CA ASN A 271 0.36 -15.22 2.99
C ASN A 271 1.62 -14.94 3.81
N SER A 272 1.54 -15.02 5.16
CA SER A 272 2.72 -14.89 6.00
C SER A 272 3.71 -16.03 5.79
N HIS A 273 3.23 -17.26 5.60
CA HIS A 273 4.07 -18.42 5.34
C HIS A 273 4.77 -18.31 3.99
N LEU A 274 4.01 -18.05 2.91
CA LEU A 274 4.55 -17.84 1.56
C LEU A 274 5.55 -16.67 1.52
N SER A 275 5.28 -15.60 2.28
CA SER A 275 6.22 -14.47 2.36
C SER A 275 7.53 -14.86 3.05
N LYS A 276 7.48 -15.66 4.12
CA LYS A 276 8.68 -16.18 4.79
C LYS A 276 9.46 -17.11 3.87
N GLU A 277 8.77 -18.05 3.25
CA GLU A 277 9.35 -19.00 2.29
C GLU A 277 10.01 -18.28 1.11
N LYS A 278 9.37 -17.22 0.59
CA LYS A 278 9.97 -16.36 -0.44
C LYS A 278 11.23 -15.65 0.06
N THR A 279 11.23 -15.09 1.27
CA THR A 279 12.44 -14.46 1.82
C THR A 279 13.54 -15.46 2.10
N ASP A 280 13.21 -16.68 2.52
CA ASP A 280 14.18 -17.73 2.79
C ASP A 280 14.77 -18.28 1.48
N MET A 281 13.93 -18.50 0.45
CA MET A 281 14.39 -18.80 -0.90
C MET A 281 15.26 -17.68 -1.47
N GLN A 282 14.92 -16.41 -1.23
CA GLN A 282 15.74 -15.28 -1.68
C GLN A 282 17.10 -15.27 -0.96
N LYS A 283 17.13 -15.52 0.35
CA LYS A 283 18.38 -15.64 1.12
C LYS A 283 19.20 -16.84 0.67
N GLN A 284 18.58 -17.98 0.41
CA GLN A 284 19.24 -19.15 -0.16
C GLN A 284 19.79 -18.83 -1.55
N LEU A 285 19.03 -18.12 -2.40
CA LEU A 285 19.50 -17.66 -3.70
C LEU A 285 20.69 -16.69 -3.58
N ASP A 286 20.65 -15.79 -2.60
CA ASP A 286 21.74 -14.85 -2.31
C ASP A 286 22.98 -15.56 -1.72
N GLN A 287 22.79 -16.62 -0.93
CA GLN A 287 23.85 -17.53 -0.46
C GLN A 287 24.43 -18.39 -1.60
N VAL A 288 23.63 -18.62 -2.65
CA VAL A 288 23.98 -19.41 -3.85
C VAL A 288 24.53 -18.53 -4.99
N ARG A 289 24.62 -17.20 -4.82
CA ARG A 289 25.41 -16.32 -5.71
C ARG A 289 26.90 -16.65 -5.53
N GLY A 290 27.31 -17.72 -6.20
CA GLY A 290 28.47 -18.53 -5.82
C GLY A 290 29.82 -17.94 -6.16
N LEU A 291 29.90 -16.82 -6.91
CA LEU A 291 31.18 -16.26 -7.33
C LEU A 291 31.16 -14.73 -7.41
N GLU A 292 31.82 -14.12 -6.43
CA GLU A 292 32.18 -12.70 -6.45
C GLU A 292 32.94 -12.35 -7.74
N LEU A 293 32.34 -11.51 -8.59
CA LEU A 293 32.88 -11.15 -9.91
C LEU A 293 34.30 -10.54 -9.82
N GLY A 294 34.57 -9.76 -8.78
CA GLY A 294 35.91 -9.23 -8.50
C GLY A 294 36.95 -10.33 -8.29
N ARG A 295 36.57 -11.38 -7.54
CA ARG A 295 37.43 -12.54 -7.29
C ARG A 295 37.67 -13.35 -8.56
N VAL A 296 36.65 -13.49 -9.43
CA VAL A 296 36.80 -14.13 -10.75
C VAL A 296 37.84 -13.38 -11.60
N LEU A 297 37.74 -12.05 -11.66
CA LEU A 297 38.69 -11.20 -12.40
C LEU A 297 40.13 -11.31 -11.88
N GLN A 298 40.32 -11.32 -10.56
CA GLN A 298 41.65 -11.44 -9.96
C GLN A 298 42.24 -12.85 -10.15
N THR A 299 41.46 -13.91 -9.92
CA THR A 299 41.98 -15.28 -9.94
C THR A 299 42.25 -15.77 -11.36
N LEU A 300 41.26 -15.67 -12.26
CA LEU A 300 41.34 -16.21 -13.62
C LEU A 300 42.04 -15.26 -14.60
N PHE A 301 41.80 -13.96 -14.46
CA PHE A 301 42.27 -12.97 -15.43
C PHE A 301 43.40 -12.08 -14.90
N LYS A 302 43.86 -12.31 -13.67
CA LYS A 302 44.94 -11.54 -13.02
C LYS A 302 44.71 -10.03 -13.05
N ALA A 303 43.45 -9.62 -12.97
CA ALA A 303 43.08 -8.22 -12.97
C ALA A 303 43.55 -7.52 -11.67
N LYS A 304 43.96 -6.26 -11.77
CA LYS A 304 44.26 -5.39 -10.64
C LYS A 304 43.04 -4.55 -10.25
N GLY A 305 42.88 -4.25 -8.97
CA GLY A 305 41.75 -3.49 -8.42
C GLY A 305 41.08 -4.21 -7.23
N PRO A 306 39.92 -3.72 -6.74
CA PRO A 306 39.12 -2.64 -7.34
C PRO A 306 39.75 -1.25 -7.15
N TYR A 307 39.60 -0.40 -8.15
CA TYR A 307 39.95 1.02 -8.11
C TYR A 307 38.68 1.87 -8.09
N GLY A 308 38.60 2.87 -7.21
CA GLY A 308 37.44 3.77 -7.09
C GLY A 308 36.25 3.18 -6.33
N ALA A 309 36.48 2.41 -5.27
CA ALA A 309 35.44 1.92 -4.37
C ALA A 309 34.89 3.08 -3.52
N GLY A 310 33.81 3.71 -3.98
CA GLY A 310 33.02 4.68 -3.23
C GLY A 310 31.52 4.35 -3.37
N GLU A 311 30.71 4.75 -2.38
CA GLU A 311 29.26 4.49 -2.38
C GLU A 311 28.62 4.92 -3.71
N GLY A 312 27.98 3.97 -4.40
CA GLY A 312 27.23 4.21 -5.63
C GLY A 312 28.00 4.12 -6.95
N HIS A 313 29.31 3.84 -6.94
CA HIS A 313 30.11 3.66 -8.16
C HIS A 313 30.51 2.19 -8.40
N PRO A 314 30.51 1.71 -9.66
CA PRO A 314 30.94 0.35 -9.97
C PRO A 314 32.44 0.18 -9.70
N ASN A 315 32.80 -0.96 -9.10
CA ASN A 315 34.18 -1.35 -8.87
C ASN A 315 34.92 -1.51 -10.21
N ARG A 316 36.01 -0.75 -10.41
CA ARG A 316 36.81 -0.83 -11.64
C ARG A 316 38.00 -1.78 -11.46
N TYR A 317 38.11 -2.75 -12.36
CA TYR A 317 39.25 -3.67 -12.45
C TYR A 317 39.97 -3.47 -13.77
N ILE A 318 41.30 -3.61 -13.75
CA ILE A 318 42.17 -3.43 -14.93
C ILE A 318 42.84 -4.76 -15.25
N LEU A 319 42.62 -5.26 -16.46
CA LEU A 319 43.23 -6.49 -16.96
C LEU A 319 44.70 -6.29 -17.33
N PRO A 320 45.52 -7.36 -17.43
CA PRO A 320 46.92 -7.25 -17.84
C PRO A 320 47.14 -6.57 -19.20
N ASP A 321 46.16 -6.69 -20.10
CA ASP A 321 46.14 -6.03 -21.42
C ASP A 321 45.59 -4.59 -21.39
N LYS A 322 45.44 -4.02 -20.19
CA LYS A 322 44.94 -2.66 -19.91
C LYS A 322 43.45 -2.45 -20.21
N ARG A 323 42.67 -3.48 -20.56
CA ARG A 323 41.21 -3.35 -20.66
C ARG A 323 40.57 -3.13 -19.29
N GLU A 324 39.56 -2.27 -19.25
CA GLU A 324 38.79 -2.00 -18.03
C GLU A 324 37.54 -2.88 -17.95
N VAL A 325 37.29 -3.41 -16.75
CA VAL A 325 36.06 -4.13 -16.41
C VAL A 325 35.42 -3.44 -15.22
N LEU A 326 34.20 -2.94 -15.44
CA LEU A 326 33.37 -2.33 -14.40
C LEU A 326 32.45 -3.40 -13.84
N VAL A 327 32.46 -3.57 -12.52
CA VAL A 327 31.68 -4.58 -11.80
C VAL A 327 30.76 -3.88 -10.79
N SER A 328 29.48 -4.25 -10.83
CA SER A 328 28.48 -3.99 -9.80
C SER A 328 27.98 -5.33 -9.29
N ASP A 329 27.48 -5.43 -8.06
CA ASP A 329 27.00 -6.63 -7.35
C ASP A 329 26.98 -7.93 -8.16
N THR A 330 26.10 -8.03 -9.18
CA THR A 330 25.95 -9.23 -10.03
C THR A 330 26.14 -8.98 -11.53
N SER A 331 26.54 -7.77 -11.93
CA SER A 331 26.62 -7.37 -13.34
C SER A 331 27.94 -6.72 -13.68
N TRP A 332 28.38 -6.87 -14.92
CA TRP A 332 29.65 -6.33 -15.37
C TRP A 332 29.50 -5.64 -16.73
N LYS A 333 30.40 -4.70 -17.00
CA LYS A 333 30.51 -3.97 -18.26
C LYS A 333 31.98 -3.83 -18.67
N ILE A 334 32.26 -4.13 -19.93
CA ILE A 334 33.55 -3.92 -20.59
C ILE A 334 33.29 -2.87 -21.70
N PRO A 335 33.70 -1.60 -21.49
CA PRO A 335 33.54 -0.56 -22.50
C PRO A 335 34.20 -0.94 -23.84
N PRO A 336 33.64 -0.51 -24.99
CA PRO A 336 32.47 0.37 -25.13
C PRO A 336 31.11 -0.34 -25.09
N ALA A 337 31.02 -1.65 -25.40
CA ALA A 337 29.73 -2.28 -25.74
C ALA A 337 29.39 -3.59 -25.00
N LYS A 338 30.36 -4.32 -24.45
CA LYS A 338 30.09 -5.63 -23.83
C LYS A 338 29.55 -5.46 -22.42
N ARG A 339 28.46 -6.16 -22.09
CA ARG A 339 27.86 -6.21 -20.75
C ARG A 339 27.24 -7.58 -20.53
N GLY A 340 27.18 -8.01 -19.29
CA GLY A 340 26.56 -9.27 -18.92
C GLY A 340 26.33 -9.39 -17.42
N LYS A 341 25.87 -10.55 -16.98
CA LYS A 341 25.58 -10.83 -15.57
C LYS A 341 26.20 -12.16 -15.15
N GLY A 342 26.70 -12.20 -13.93
CA GLY A 342 27.27 -13.43 -13.39
C GLY A 342 28.65 -13.79 -13.96
N ALA A 343 29.25 -14.81 -13.35
CA ALA A 343 30.65 -15.20 -13.57
C ALA A 343 30.83 -15.97 -14.88
N ILE A 344 29.85 -16.78 -15.28
CA ILE A 344 29.89 -17.59 -16.50
C ILE A 344 29.93 -16.68 -17.73
N ASP A 345 29.00 -15.73 -17.83
CA ASP A 345 28.95 -14.76 -18.94
C ASP A 345 30.23 -13.91 -19.00
N LEU A 346 30.79 -13.56 -17.83
CA LEU A 346 32.03 -12.79 -17.74
C LEU A 346 33.20 -13.55 -18.35
N VAL A 347 33.36 -14.83 -18.00
CA VAL A 347 34.41 -15.69 -18.56
C VAL A 347 34.21 -15.85 -20.05
N MET A 348 32.99 -16.14 -20.50
CA MET A 348 32.69 -16.27 -21.91
C MET A 348 33.06 -15.01 -22.69
N ALA A 349 32.68 -13.83 -22.17
CA ALA A 349 32.92 -12.55 -22.83
C ALA A 349 34.41 -12.16 -22.91
N LEU A 350 35.19 -12.47 -21.88
CA LEU A 350 36.62 -12.16 -21.80
C LEU A 350 37.50 -13.14 -22.57
N ARG A 351 37.11 -14.42 -22.61
CA ARG A 351 37.77 -15.46 -23.42
C ARG A 351 37.36 -15.41 -24.89
N GLY A 352 36.26 -14.74 -25.22
CA GLY A 352 35.71 -14.72 -26.58
C GLY A 352 34.99 -16.01 -26.97
N TYR A 353 34.50 -16.75 -25.97
CA TYR A 353 33.76 -17.99 -26.17
C TYR A 353 32.36 -17.73 -26.73
N GLY A 354 31.95 -18.58 -27.68
CA GLY A 354 30.59 -18.61 -28.18
C GLY A 354 29.69 -19.47 -27.29
N GLN A 355 28.40 -19.54 -27.63
CA GLN A 355 27.43 -20.32 -26.85
C GLN A 355 27.78 -21.82 -26.79
N GLN A 356 28.41 -22.34 -27.84
CA GLN A 356 28.92 -23.70 -27.94
C GLN A 356 30.06 -24.02 -26.96
N ASP A 357 30.73 -22.99 -26.44
CA ASP A 357 31.88 -23.11 -25.54
C ASP A 357 31.48 -22.93 -24.06
N LEU A 358 30.18 -22.92 -23.75
CA LEU A 358 29.65 -22.76 -22.39
C LEU A 358 30.29 -23.75 -21.40
N THR A 359 30.44 -25.01 -21.81
CA THR A 359 31.06 -26.06 -20.99
C THR A 359 32.52 -25.75 -20.64
N LYS A 360 33.25 -25.06 -21.53
CA LYS A 360 34.64 -24.63 -21.26
C LYS A 360 34.67 -23.53 -20.20
N ALA A 361 33.78 -22.54 -20.30
CA ALA A 361 33.68 -21.48 -19.29
C ALA A 361 33.31 -22.03 -17.90
N ILE A 362 32.35 -22.96 -17.85
CA ILE A 362 31.96 -23.67 -16.63
C ILE A 362 33.14 -24.46 -16.06
N GLY A 363 33.87 -25.19 -16.92
CA GLY A 363 35.06 -25.96 -16.53
C GLY A 363 36.16 -25.09 -15.91
N GLU A 364 36.48 -23.94 -16.51
CA GLU A 364 37.47 -22.99 -15.98
C GLU A 364 37.07 -22.47 -14.60
N LEU A 365 35.80 -22.10 -14.42
CA LEU A 365 35.29 -21.63 -13.14
C LEU A 365 35.29 -22.75 -12.08
N ALA A 366 34.88 -23.96 -12.46
CA ALA A 366 34.80 -25.09 -11.54
C ALA A 366 36.19 -25.51 -11.08
N HIS A 367 37.18 -25.45 -11.97
CA HIS A 367 38.58 -25.70 -11.65
C HIS A 367 39.14 -24.64 -10.68
N ALA A 368 38.82 -23.35 -10.89
CA ALA A 368 39.38 -22.27 -10.08
C ALA A 368 38.68 -22.05 -8.73
N PHE A 369 37.41 -22.42 -8.60
CA PHE A 369 36.59 -22.07 -7.44
C PHE A 369 35.81 -23.21 -6.80
N GLY A 370 35.88 -24.42 -7.37
CA GLY A 370 35.17 -25.60 -6.91
C GLY A 370 33.81 -25.80 -7.59
N VAL A 371 33.47 -27.07 -7.81
CA VAL A 371 32.27 -27.49 -8.55
C VAL A 371 30.97 -26.98 -7.90
N GLU A 372 30.86 -27.07 -6.57
CA GLU A 372 29.63 -26.70 -5.85
C GLU A 372 29.22 -25.23 -6.05
N LYS A 373 30.19 -24.32 -6.06
CA LYS A 373 29.94 -22.87 -6.24
C LYS A 373 29.49 -22.55 -7.66
N VAL A 374 30.02 -23.26 -8.64
CA VAL A 374 29.66 -23.09 -10.05
C VAL A 374 28.31 -23.72 -10.35
N THR A 375 27.98 -24.85 -9.72
CA THR A 375 26.65 -25.45 -9.80
C THR A 375 25.59 -24.49 -9.28
N GLY A 376 25.86 -23.77 -8.19
CA GLY A 376 24.99 -22.71 -7.68
C GLY A 376 24.73 -21.58 -8.69
N GLU A 377 25.78 -21.06 -9.32
CA GLU A 377 25.68 -20.03 -10.36
C GLU A 377 24.88 -20.52 -11.59
N CYS A 378 25.09 -21.77 -12.02
CA CYS A 378 24.38 -22.38 -13.13
C CYS A 378 22.87 -22.53 -12.85
N MET A 379 22.51 -22.96 -11.64
CA MET A 379 21.12 -23.05 -11.20
C MET A 379 20.45 -21.66 -11.20
N ALA A 380 21.14 -20.63 -10.71
CA ALA A 380 20.65 -19.26 -10.72
C ALA A 380 20.38 -18.75 -12.15
N GLN A 381 21.32 -18.97 -13.08
CA GLN A 381 21.12 -18.60 -14.50
C GLN A 381 19.92 -19.32 -15.13
N ASN A 382 19.72 -20.60 -14.82
CA ASN A 382 18.59 -21.38 -15.34
C ASN A 382 17.23 -20.89 -14.79
N LEU A 383 17.16 -20.56 -13.49
CA LEU A 383 15.96 -19.99 -12.86
C LEU A 383 15.60 -18.63 -13.45
N ASP A 384 16.59 -17.75 -13.67
CA ASP A 384 16.38 -16.44 -14.29
C ASP A 384 15.86 -16.56 -15.72
N ARG A 385 16.45 -17.48 -16.52
CA ARG A 385 15.99 -17.76 -17.89
C ARG A 385 14.57 -18.32 -17.89
N THR A 386 14.26 -19.21 -16.96
CA THR A 386 12.91 -19.79 -16.80
C THR A 386 11.90 -18.69 -16.43
N ALA A 387 12.24 -17.81 -15.49
CA ALA A 387 11.39 -16.68 -15.11
C ALA A 387 11.17 -15.71 -16.28
N GLN A 388 12.17 -15.47 -17.12
CA GLN A 388 12.03 -14.66 -18.33
C GLN A 388 11.11 -15.33 -19.35
N ASN A 389 11.28 -16.63 -19.60
CA ASN A 389 10.43 -17.41 -20.49
C ASN A 389 8.97 -17.42 -20.01
N VAL A 390 8.72 -17.60 -18.71
CA VAL A 390 7.37 -17.53 -18.12
C VAL A 390 6.77 -16.14 -18.28
N ARG A 391 7.56 -15.06 -18.10
CA ARG A 391 7.10 -13.69 -18.33
C ARG A 391 6.79 -13.41 -19.80
N MET A 392 7.55 -13.99 -20.73
CA MET A 392 7.29 -13.89 -22.17
C MET A 392 6.02 -14.66 -22.54
N ALA A 393 5.90 -15.91 -22.11
CA ALA A 393 4.71 -16.74 -22.30
C ALA A 393 3.46 -16.09 -21.71
N ALA A 394 3.55 -15.47 -20.53
CA ALA A 394 2.44 -14.73 -19.92
C ALA A 394 2.06 -13.45 -20.69
N LYS A 395 2.98 -12.84 -21.43
CA LYS A 395 2.68 -11.69 -22.31
C LYS A 395 2.06 -12.14 -23.63
N GLU A 396 2.45 -13.31 -24.12
CA GLU A 396 1.93 -13.92 -25.35
C GLU A 396 0.61 -14.66 -25.13
N PHE A 397 0.27 -14.97 -23.87
CA PHE A 397 -0.99 -15.60 -23.50
C PHE A 397 -2.18 -14.65 -23.71
N THR A 398 -2.87 -14.83 -24.84
CA THR A 398 -4.23 -14.32 -25.05
C THR A 398 -5.25 -15.34 -24.55
N PRO A 399 -6.09 -15.01 -23.56
CA PRO A 399 -7.14 -15.91 -23.10
C PRO A 399 -8.17 -16.12 -24.21
N GLU A 400 -8.62 -17.37 -24.40
CA GLU A 400 -9.74 -17.67 -25.29
C GLU A 400 -10.98 -16.89 -24.83
N LYS A 401 -11.63 -16.19 -25.77
CA LYS A 401 -12.94 -15.60 -25.52
C LYS A 401 -13.90 -16.75 -25.21
N SER A 402 -14.49 -16.73 -24.02
CA SER A 402 -15.60 -17.60 -23.67
C SER A 402 -16.68 -17.47 -24.74
N ILE A 403 -16.89 -18.53 -25.51
CA ILE A 403 -18.02 -18.65 -26.42
C ILE A 403 -19.27 -18.72 -25.53
N ASP A 404 -19.99 -17.61 -25.50
CA ASP A 404 -21.30 -17.53 -24.86
C ASP A 404 -22.29 -18.39 -25.66
N ARG A 405 -22.45 -19.66 -25.25
CA ARG A 405 -23.53 -20.52 -25.74
C ARG A 405 -24.80 -20.13 -25.00
N GLY A 406 -25.47 -19.10 -25.52
CA GLY A 406 -26.66 -18.53 -24.89
C GLY A 406 -27.68 -17.91 -25.86
N GLN A 407 -27.92 -18.50 -27.03
CA GLN A 407 -29.16 -18.21 -27.78
C GLN A 407 -30.11 -19.40 -27.71
N GLY A 408 -30.85 -19.45 -26.60
CA GLY A 408 -32.10 -20.18 -26.49
C GLY A 408 -33.22 -19.40 -27.19
N ARG A 409 -33.75 -20.03 -28.24
CA ARG A 409 -35.09 -19.90 -28.83
C ARG A 409 -36.04 -18.85 -28.23
N SER A 410 -36.44 -17.90 -29.07
CA SER A 410 -37.76 -17.25 -29.00
C SER A 410 -38.54 -17.65 -30.25
N LEU A 411 -39.60 -18.44 -30.04
CA LEU A 411 -40.61 -18.83 -31.02
C LEU A 411 -41.79 -17.86 -30.90
N GLY A 412 -42.05 -17.10 -31.98
CA GLY A 412 -43.35 -16.59 -32.49
C GLY A 412 -44.26 -15.78 -31.55
N ILE A 413 -45.31 -15.09 -31.98
CA ILE A 413 -46.11 -15.09 -33.23
C ILE A 413 -46.82 -13.72 -33.31
N SER A 414 -47.04 -13.23 -34.54
CA SER A 414 -47.98 -12.14 -34.86
C SER A 414 -49.44 -12.49 -34.57
N ARG A 415 -50.13 -11.68 -33.76
CA ARG A 415 -51.36 -10.92 -34.05
C ARG A 415 -51.98 -10.41 -32.76
#